data_AF-A0A094LBV5-F1
#
_entry.id   AF-A0A094LBV5-F1
#
_cell.length_a   1.000
_cell.length_b   1.000
_cell.length_c   1.000
_cell.angle_alpha   90.00
_cell.angle_beta   90.00
_cell.angle_gamma   90.00
#
_symmetry.space_group_name_H-M   'P 1'
#
loop_
_entity.id
_entity.type
_entity.pdbx_description
1 polymer ?
#
loop_
_entity_poly.entity_id
_entity_poly.type
_entity_poly.pdbx_seq_one_letter_code
_entity_poly.pdbx_strand_id
1 'polypeptide(L)' 'MPEPAKSAPAPKKGSKKAVTKTQKKGDKKRKKSRKESYSIYVYKVLKQVHPDTGISSKAMGIMNSFVNDIFERIAG' A
#
# COMPACT_ATOMS: atom_id res chain seq x y z
N MET A 1 46.40 -36.21 -19.96
CA MET A 1 46.23 -35.52 -21.26
C MET A 1 45.09 -34.52 -21.13
N PRO A 2 45.34 -33.21 -21.31
CA PRO A 2 44.30 -32.20 -21.45
C PRO A 2 44.09 -31.85 -22.93
N GLU A 3 42.83 -31.80 -23.38
CA GLU A 3 42.41 -31.19 -24.65
C GLU A 3 40.94 -30.74 -24.55
N PRO A 4 40.50 -29.74 -25.34
CA PRO A 4 40.07 -28.45 -24.78
C PRO A 4 38.63 -28.02 -25.13
N ALA A 5 38.23 -26.91 -24.50
CA ALA A 5 37.18 -25.94 -24.81
C ALA A 5 36.11 -26.28 -25.89
N LYS A 6 34.86 -26.41 -25.45
CA LYS A 6 33.68 -26.12 -26.28
C LYS A 6 32.98 -24.85 -25.78
N SER A 7 33.27 -23.77 -26.50
CA SER A 7 32.34 -22.75 -27.00
C SER A 7 31.09 -22.46 -26.15
N ALA A 8 31.07 -21.25 -25.57
CA ALA A 8 29.92 -20.62 -24.95
C ALA A 8 28.66 -20.60 -25.86
N PRO A 9 27.47 -20.90 -25.33
CA PRO A 9 26.22 -20.56 -25.99
C PRO A 9 25.79 -19.13 -25.62
N ALA A 10 25.63 -18.29 -26.65
CA ALA A 10 25.14 -16.92 -26.64
C ALA A 10 23.81 -16.71 -25.86
N PRO A 11 23.55 -15.48 -25.34
CA PRO A 11 22.38 -15.20 -24.50
C PRO A 11 21.08 -15.35 -25.29
N LYS A 12 20.19 -16.24 -24.82
CA LYS A 12 18.87 -16.44 -25.42
C LYS A 12 17.99 -15.20 -25.20
N LYS A 13 17.86 -14.44 -26.30
CA LYS A 13 16.75 -13.58 -26.75
C LYS A 13 15.50 -13.62 -25.86
N GLY A 14 15.13 -12.44 -25.36
CA GLY A 14 14.10 -12.22 -24.36
C GLY A 14 12.75 -12.90 -24.65
N SER A 15 12.36 -13.76 -23.74
CA SER A 15 11.04 -14.36 -23.64
C SER A 15 10.01 -13.24 -23.44
N LYS A 16 9.18 -13.03 -24.47
CA LYS A 16 7.99 -12.18 -24.46
C LYS A 16 7.24 -12.36 -23.13
N LYS A 17 7.11 -11.27 -22.36
CA LYS A 17 6.24 -11.22 -21.18
C LYS A 17 4.84 -11.58 -21.62
N ALA A 18 4.43 -12.82 -21.36
CA ALA A 18 3.06 -13.24 -21.47
C ALA A 18 2.25 -12.33 -20.55
N VAL A 19 1.34 -11.56 -21.15
CA VAL A 19 0.36 -10.76 -20.43
C VAL A 19 -0.41 -11.73 -19.55
N THR A 20 -0.09 -11.77 -18.25
CA THR A 20 -0.84 -12.52 -17.27
C THR A 20 -2.24 -11.95 -17.27
N LYS A 21 -3.16 -12.72 -17.85
CA LYS A 21 -4.62 -12.62 -17.76
C LYS A 21 -4.97 -12.03 -16.38
N THR A 22 -5.46 -10.81 -16.36
CA THR A 22 -6.01 -10.18 -15.16
C THR A 22 -7.05 -11.15 -14.60
N GLN A 23 -6.72 -11.83 -13.50
CA GLN A 23 -7.68 -12.66 -12.80
C GLN A 23 -8.85 -11.74 -12.44
N LYS A 24 -10.02 -11.97 -13.07
CA LYS A 24 -11.29 -11.43 -12.62
C LYS A 24 -11.38 -11.79 -11.16
N LYS A 25 -11.20 -10.78 -10.31
CA LYS A 25 -11.22 -10.90 -8.85
C LYS A 25 -12.69 -11.16 -8.49
N GLY A 26 -13.09 -12.42 -8.57
CA GLY A 26 -14.40 -12.89 -8.18
C GLY A 26 -14.75 -12.38 -6.78
N ASP A 27 -15.99 -11.96 -6.63
CA ASP A 27 -16.75 -11.77 -5.40
C ASP A 27 -15.95 -11.55 -4.12
N LYS A 28 -15.05 -10.57 -4.16
CA LYS A 28 -14.61 -9.94 -2.93
C LYS A 28 -15.58 -8.80 -2.70
N LYS A 29 -16.44 -8.94 -1.68
CA LYS A 29 -17.05 -7.85 -0.87
C LYS A 29 -15.97 -6.90 -0.32
N ARG A 30 -15.06 -6.40 -1.17
CA ARG A 30 -13.89 -5.61 -0.83
C ARG A 30 -13.76 -4.51 -1.86
N LYS A 31 -14.56 -3.48 -1.62
CA LYS A 31 -14.03 -2.15 -1.34
C LYS A 31 -15.22 -1.35 -0.82
N LYS A 32 -15.42 -1.36 0.51
CA LYS A 32 -16.10 -0.22 1.12
C LYS A 32 -15.23 0.96 0.73
N SER A 33 -15.76 1.85 -0.11
CA SER A 33 -15.07 3.09 -0.49
C SER A 33 -14.46 3.66 0.79
N ARG A 34 -13.15 3.93 0.76
CA ARG A 34 -12.45 4.46 1.92
C ARG A 34 -13.15 5.78 2.23
N LYS A 35 -13.93 5.82 3.31
CA LYS A 35 -14.52 7.07 3.80
C LYS A 35 -13.37 8.06 3.91
N GLU A 36 -13.47 9.20 3.23
CA GLU A 36 -12.44 10.23 3.32
C GLU A 36 -12.28 10.60 4.79
N SER A 37 -11.13 10.21 5.35
CA SER A 37 -10.84 10.33 6.76
C SER A 37 -9.37 10.68 6.93
N TYR A 38 -9.07 11.44 7.96
CA TYR A 38 -7.70 11.84 8.33
C TYR A 38 -6.88 10.69 8.91
N SER A 39 -7.38 9.46 8.79
CA SER A 39 -6.82 8.30 9.44
C SER A 39 -5.39 7.97 9.01
N ILE A 40 -5.04 8.30 7.77
CA ILE A 40 -3.66 8.14 7.26
C ILE A 40 -2.69 8.93 8.13
N TYR A 41 -3.04 10.19 8.41
CA TYR A 41 -2.17 11.13 9.11
C TYR A 41 -2.09 10.81 10.60
N VAL A 42 -3.22 10.46 11.21
CA VAL A 42 -3.24 10.07 12.63
C VAL A 42 -2.33 8.85 12.86
N TYR A 43 -2.39 7.82 12.01
CA TYR A 43 -1.47 6.68 12.13
C TYR A 43 -0.01 7.05 11.86
N LYS A 44 0.25 7.89 10.86
CA LYS A 44 1.60 8.32 10.48
C LYS A 44 2.28 9.09 11.62
N VAL A 45 1.59 10.06 12.20
CA VAL A 45 2.11 10.85 13.33
C VAL A 45 2.22 9.98 14.57
N LEU A 46 1.20 9.16 14.88
CA LEU A 46 1.23 8.29 16.05
C LEU A 46 2.45 7.36 16.04
N LYS A 47 2.80 6.75 14.89
CA LYS A 47 3.98 5.89 14.81
C LYS A 47 5.31 6.64 14.82
N GLN A 48 5.31 7.92 14.45
CA GLN A 48 6.49 8.77 14.57
C GLN A 48 6.80 9.12 16.03
N VAL A 49 5.77 9.36 16.86
CA VAL A 49 5.95 9.75 18.28
C VAL A 49 5.91 8.57 19.25
N HIS A 50 5.11 7.54 18.94
CA HIS A 50 4.86 6.38 19.79
C HIS A 50 4.83 5.09 18.94
N PRO A 51 6.00 4.54 18.56
CA PRO A 51 6.08 3.37 17.69
C PRO A 51 5.41 2.12 18.26
N ASP A 52 5.39 1.96 19.59
CA ASP A 52 4.84 0.76 20.27
C ASP A 52 3.38 0.92 20.70
N THR A 53 2.82 2.13 20.55
CA THR A 53 1.42 2.40 20.91
C THR A 53 0.51 2.24 19.69
N GLY A 54 -0.73 1.83 19.96
CA GLY A 54 -1.82 1.75 18.98
C GLY A 54 -2.99 2.62 19.40
N ILE A 55 -3.87 2.94 18.45
CA ILE A 55 -5.08 3.72 18.69
C ILE A 55 -6.32 2.87 18.40
N SER A 56 -7.31 2.93 19.30
CA SER A 56 -8.58 2.24 19.12
C SER A 56 -9.43 2.88 18.02
N SER A 57 -10.35 2.12 17.42
CA SER A 57 -11.27 2.63 16.39
C SER A 57 -12.17 3.78 16.89
N LYS A 58 -12.55 3.75 18.18
CA LYS A 58 -13.32 4.82 18.82
C LYS A 58 -12.51 6.10 18.92
N ALA A 59 -11.28 6.02 19.43
CA ALA A 59 -10.38 7.18 19.51
C ALA A 59 -10.06 7.72 18.12
N MET A 60 -9.93 6.85 17.12
CA MET A 60 -9.73 7.23 15.73
C MET A 60 -10.88 8.06 15.17
N GLY A 61 -12.13 7.69 15.50
CA GLY A 61 -13.31 8.45 15.12
C GLY A 61 -13.35 9.85 15.74
N ILE A 62 -13.00 9.96 17.03
CA ILE A 62 -12.94 11.24 17.75
C ILE A 62 -11.88 12.15 17.11
N MET A 63 -10.69 11.64 16.82
CA MET A 63 -9.62 12.39 16.14
C MET A 63 -10.07 12.92 14.77
N ASN A 64 -10.82 12.10 14.02
CA ASN A 64 -11.34 12.54 12.72
C ASN A 64 -12.33 13.69 12.86
N SER A 65 -13.20 13.66 13.86
CA SER A 65 -14.13 14.77 14.14
C SER A 65 -13.43 16.03 14.62
N PHE A 66 -12.39 15.90 15.46
CA PHE A 66 -11.61 17.07 15.90
C PHE A 66 -10.94 17.80 14.74
N VAL A 67 -10.33 17.06 13.81
CA VAL A 67 -9.70 17.68 12.64
C VAL A 67 -10.74 18.39 11.77
N ASN A 68 -11.94 17.82 11.62
CA ASN A 68 -13.03 18.48 10.89
C ASN A 68 -13.49 19.78 11.55
N ASP A 69 -13.74 19.79 12.87
CA ASP A 69 -14.17 21.00 13.61
C ASP A 69 -13.15 22.15 13.47
N ILE A 70 -11.86 21.83 13.58
CA ILE A 70 -10.81 22.84 13.35
C ILE A 70 -10.77 23.29 11.89
N PHE A 71 -10.91 22.37 10.94
CA PHE A 71 -10.89 22.70 9.52
C PHE A 71 -12.07 23.61 9.13
N GLU A 72 -13.28 23.34 9.63
CA GLU A 72 -14.46 24.17 9.41
C GLU A 72 -14.29 25.58 9.99
N ARG A 73 -13.66 25.75 11.15
CA ARG A 73 -13.34 27.08 11.69
C ARG A 73 -12.33 27.87 10.88
N ILE A 74 -11.47 27.19 10.12
CA ILE A 74 -10.43 27.83 9.29
C ILE A 74 -10.97 28.14 7.90
N ALA A 75 -11.80 27.27 7.34
CA ALA A 75 -12.31 27.38 5.97
C ALA A 75 -13.68 28.08 5.88
N GLY A 76 -14.39 28.23 7.01
CA GLY A 76 -15.67 28.93 7.13
C GLY A 76 -15.52 30.44 7.23
#